data_AF-A0A8T5IQJ2-F1
#
_entry.id   AF-A0A8T5IQJ2-F1
#
_cell.length_a   1.000
_cell.length_b   1.000
_cell.length_c   1.000
_cell.angle_alpha   90.00
_cell.angle_beta   90.00
_cell.angle_gamma   90.00
#
_symmetry.space_group_name_H-M   'P 1'
#
loop_
_entity.id
_entity.type
_entity.pdbx_description
1 polymer ?
#
loop_
_entity_poly.entity_id
_entity_poly.type
_entity_poly.pdbx_seq_one_letter_code
_entity_poly.pdbx_strand_id
1 'polypeptide(L)'
;MKRLIGYAVAIAGIVVMAMGFNVFSLKIAFLEGVASNYIAGAGIVLIIAGVAIALMSGGSSSSVSQSKEEVPIYEGTGKHRKIVGYRKD
;
A
#
# COMPACT_ATOMS: atom_id res chain seq x y z
N MET A 1 5.58 3.81 -5.77
CA MET A 1 6.35 4.69 -4.86
C MET A 1 5.47 5.54 -3.94
N LYS A 2 4.51 6.31 -4.47
CA LYS A 2 3.63 7.19 -3.65
C LYS A 2 2.85 6.46 -2.53
N ARG A 3 2.38 5.23 -2.80
CA ARG A 3 1.76 4.36 -1.78
C ARG A 3 2.73 3.96 -0.66
N LEU A 4 3.96 3.61 -1.02
CA LEU A 4 5.03 3.27 -0.07
C LEU A 4 5.38 4.45 0.82
N ILE A 5 5.41 5.66 0.25
CA ILE A 5 5.59 6.91 1.01
C ILE A 5 4.41 7.13 1.96
N GLY A 6 3.17 6.95 1.50
CA GLY A 6 1.98 7.05 2.35
C GLY A 6 2.00 6.08 3.52
N TYR A 7 2.40 4.83 3.30
CA TYR A 7 2.56 3.84 4.37
C TYR A 7 3.69 4.19 5.33
N ALA A 8 4.86 4.62 4.84
CA ALA A 8 5.96 5.05 5.68
C ALA A 8 5.59 6.24 6.58
N VAL A 9 4.86 7.21 6.01
CA VAL A 9 4.34 8.38 6.75
C VAL A 9 3.30 7.95 7.79
N ALA A 10 2.39 7.05 7.46
CA ALA A 10 1.40 6.54 8.42
C ALA A 10 2.05 5.78 9.58
N ILE A 11 3.04 4.91 9.29
CA ILE A 11 3.80 4.18 10.32
C ILE A 11 4.55 5.15 11.23
N ALA A 12 5.22 6.16 10.67
CA ALA A 12 5.88 7.20 11.45
C ALA A 12 4.88 7.96 12.35
N GLY A 13 3.68 8.27 11.84
CA GLY A 13 2.61 8.89 12.62
C GLY A 13 2.15 8.04 13.80
N ILE A 14 2.04 6.71 13.62
CA ILE A 14 1.71 5.77 14.72
C ILE A 14 2.79 5.78 15.80
N VAL A 15 4.06 5.80 15.41
CA VAL A 15 5.18 5.88 16.36
C VAL A 15 5.13 7.18 17.17
N VAL A 16 4.94 8.32 16.49
CA VAL A 16 4.80 9.64 17.15
C VAL A 16 3.61 9.68 18.11
N MET A 17 2.47 9.10 17.70
CA MET A 17 1.29 8.98 18.55
C MET A 17 1.57 8.13 19.79
N ALA A 18 2.20 6.96 19.63
CA ALA A 18 2.56 6.08 20.74
C ALA A 18 3.52 6.76 21.74
N MET A 19 4.44 7.60 21.25
CA MET A 19 5.28 8.44 22.10
C MET A 19 4.47 9.50 22.88
N GLY A 20 3.50 10.14 22.23
CA GLY A 20 2.59 11.09 22.90
C GLY A 20 1.78 10.46 24.04
N PHE A 21 1.40 9.18 23.91
CA PHE A 21 0.74 8.42 24.98
C PHE A 21 1.68 7.84 26.04
N ASN A 22 2.98 8.15 25.99
CA ASN A 22 4.00 7.57 26.88
C ASN A 22 4.02 6.02 26.89
N VAL A 23 3.61 5.37 25.80
CA VAL A 23 3.72 3.89 25.66
C VAL A 23 5.18 3.46 25.68
N PHE A 24 6.06 4.33 25.16
CA PHE A 24 7.51 4.21 25.24
C PHE A 24 8.08 5.45 25.91
N SER A 25 8.74 5.30 27.05
CA SER A 25 9.43 6.39 27.76
C SER A 25 10.77 6.72 27.12
N LEU A 26 10.77 7.02 25.81
CA LEU A 26 11.94 7.53 25.13
C LEU A 26 12.11 9.00 25.54
N LYS A 27 13.08 9.25 26.43
CA LYS A 27 13.49 10.60 26.81
C LYS A 27 14.21 11.26 25.64
N ILE A 28 13.43 11.82 24.72
CA ILE A 28 13.96 12.67 23.66
C ILE A 28 13.93 14.10 24.19
N ALA A 29 15.10 14.71 24.39
CA ALA A 29 15.26 16.06 24.95
C ALA A 29 14.42 17.13 24.22
N PHE A 30 14.10 16.93 22.94
CA PHE A 30 13.29 17.84 22.13
C PHE A 30 11.78 17.81 22.47
N LEU A 31 11.30 16.78 23.17
CA LEU A 31 9.90 16.55 23.50
C LEU A 31 9.59 16.81 24.99
N GLU A 32 10.61 17.05 25.84
CA GLU A 32 10.43 17.31 27.28
C GLU A 32 9.65 18.61 27.60
N GLY A 33 9.64 19.58 26.67
CA GLY A 33 8.92 20.85 26.84
C GLY A 33 7.53 20.91 26.20
N VAL A 34 7.11 19.88 25.47
CA VAL A 34 5.86 19.90 24.70
C VAL A 34 4.83 19.05 25.41
N ALA A 35 3.63 19.61 25.68
CA ALA A 35 2.59 18.84 26.35
C ALA A 35 2.20 17.62 25.51
N SER A 36 2.11 16.45 26.16
CA SER A 36 1.82 15.14 25.56
C SER A 36 0.60 15.16 24.63
N ASN A 37 -0.42 15.94 24.97
CA ASN A 37 -1.63 16.12 24.17
C ASN A 37 -1.35 16.69 22.77
N TYR A 38 -0.38 17.61 22.63
CA TYR A 38 0.00 18.15 21.32
C TYR A 38 0.78 17.14 20.49
N ILE A 39 1.63 16.33 21.13
CA ILE A 39 2.41 15.28 20.46
C ILE A 39 1.48 14.19 19.93
N ALA A 40 0.53 13.73 20.77
CA ALA A 40 -0.48 12.76 20.37
C ALA A 40 -1.37 13.31 19.25
N GLY A 41 -1.81 14.58 19.35
CA GLY A 41 -2.58 15.25 18.30
C GLY A 41 -1.83 15.36 16.98
N ALA A 42 -0.54 15.73 17.03
CA ALA A 42 0.32 15.79 15.84
C ALA A 42 0.46 14.41 15.18
N GLY A 43 0.64 13.34 15.97
CA GLY A 43 0.67 11.97 15.47
C GLY A 43 -0.60 11.58 14.71
N ILE A 44 -1.78 11.89 15.27
CA ILE A 44 -3.07 11.61 14.62
C ILE A 44 -3.19 12.32 13.26
N VAL A 45 -2.84 13.61 13.18
CA VAL A 45 -2.87 14.38 11.93
C VAL A 45 -1.95 13.75 10.89
N LEU A 46 -0.77 13.29 11.31
CA LEU A 46 0.23 12.67 10.45
C LEU A 46 -0.24 11.33 9.89
N ILE A 47 -0.95 10.53 10.71
CA ILE A 47 -1.60 9.29 10.25
C ILE A 47 -2.66 9.60 9.20
N ILE A 48 -3.56 10.56 9.46
CA ILE A 48 -4.64 10.93 8.53
C ILE A 48 -4.04 11.38 7.19
N ALA A 49 -3.02 12.24 7.22
CA ALA A 49 -2.32 12.70 6.01
C ALA A 49 -1.65 11.53 5.26
N GLY A 50 -0.96 10.64 5.97
CA GLY A 50 -0.31 9.46 5.38
C GLY A 50 -1.32 8.52 4.70
N VAL A 51 -2.44 8.24 5.36
CA VAL A 51 -3.54 7.44 4.81
C VAL A 51 -4.17 8.13 3.60
N ALA A 52 -4.43 9.43 3.66
CA ALA A 52 -4.97 10.20 2.54
C ALA A 52 -4.05 10.11 1.30
N ILE A 53 -2.74 10.26 1.48
CA ILE A 53 -1.75 10.11 0.39
C ILE A 53 -1.73 8.68 -0.17
N ALA A 54 -1.83 7.66 0.69
CA ALA A 54 -1.89 6.27 0.28
C ALA A 54 -3.15 5.98 -0.56
N LEU A 55 -4.31 6.49 -0.14
CA LEU A 55 -5.59 6.32 -0.82
C LEU A 55 -5.63 7.09 -2.16
N MET A 56 -5.15 8.33 -2.19
CA MET A 56 -5.09 9.13 -3.42
C MET A 56 -4.12 8.54 -4.45
N SER A 57 -3.06 7.86 -4.00
CA SER A 57 -2.16 7.10 -4.89
C SER A 57 -2.71 5.71 -5.28
N GLY A 58 -3.88 5.34 -4.76
CA GLY A 58 -4.69 4.18 -5.13
C GLY A 58 -5.30 4.24 -6.54
N GLY A 59 -5.44 5.44 -7.11
CA GLY A 59 -6.22 5.70 -8.33
C GLY A 59 -5.70 5.17 -9.68
N SER A 60 -4.67 4.32 -9.69
CA SER A 60 -4.42 3.49 -10.86
C SER A 60 -5.03 2.14 -10.59
N SER A 61 -6.30 2.01 -11.00
CA SER A 61 -6.82 0.74 -11.50
C SER A 61 -5.93 0.36 -12.69
N SER A 62 -4.73 -0.14 -12.40
CA SER A 62 -4.12 -1.12 -13.27
C SER A 62 -5.14 -2.24 -13.24
N SER A 63 -5.97 -2.29 -14.27
CA SER A 63 -6.51 -3.52 -14.83
C SER A 63 -5.54 -4.63 -14.42
N VAL A 64 -5.91 -5.38 -13.38
CA VAL A 64 -5.35 -6.70 -13.21
C VAL A 64 -5.91 -7.38 -14.44
N SER A 65 -5.09 -7.40 -15.48
CA SER A 65 -5.25 -8.30 -16.60
C SER A 65 -5.29 -9.68 -15.95
N GLN A 66 -6.50 -10.10 -15.56
CA GLN A 66 -6.88 -11.49 -15.62
C GLN A 66 -6.79 -11.82 -17.10
N SER A 67 -5.56 -11.99 -17.59
CA SER A 67 -5.32 -12.76 -18.79
C SER A 67 -5.79 -14.15 -18.39
N LYS A 68 -7.09 -14.41 -18.59
CA LYS A 68 -7.59 -15.78 -18.68
C LYS A 68 -6.62 -16.48 -19.61
N GLU A 69 -6.02 -17.55 -19.12
CA GLU A 69 -5.03 -18.32 -19.84
C GLU A 69 -5.72 -18.85 -21.12
N GLU A 70 -5.55 -18.14 -22.23
CA GLU A 70 -6.17 -18.53 -23.49
C GLU A 70 -5.40 -19.73 -24.03
N VAL A 71 -5.97 -20.92 -23.89
CA VAL A 71 -5.33 -22.17 -24.33
C VAL A 71 -5.54 -22.32 -25.85
N PRO A 72 -4.48 -22.40 -26.67
CA PRO A 72 -4.63 -22.61 -28.11
C PRO A 72 -5.21 -24.00 -28.40
N ILE A 73 -6.21 -24.03 -29.28
CA ILE A 73 -6.82 -25.26 -29.81
C ILE A 73 -6.06 -25.66 -31.07
N TYR A 74 -5.49 -26.86 -31.05
CA TYR A 74 -4.76 -27.44 -32.17
C TYR A 74 -5.63 -28.43 -32.94
N GLU A 75 -5.62 -28.34 -34.28
CA GLU A 75 -6.23 -29.33 -35.16
C GLU A 75 -5.15 -30.03 -35.99
N GLY A 76 -5.28 -31.35 -36.17
CA GLY A 76 -4.34 -32.20 -36.90
C GLY A 76 -3.56 -33.19 -36.02
N THR A 77 -2.87 -34.15 -36.64
CA THR A 77 -2.11 -35.21 -35.96
C THR A 77 -0.60 -35.01 -36.12
N GLY A 78 0.17 -35.38 -35.08
CA GLY A 78 1.64 -35.37 -35.15
C GLY A 78 2.26 -33.96 -35.28
N LYS A 79 3.15 -33.75 -36.25
CA LYS A 79 3.87 -32.49 -36.52
C LYS A 79 3.12 -31.49 -37.39
N HIS A 80 1.94 -31.86 -37.92
CA HIS A 80 1.14 -31.02 -38.82
C HIS A 80 0.01 -30.27 -38.10
N ARG A 81 0.15 -30.02 -36.79
CA ARG A 81 -0.88 -29.34 -36.00
C ARG A 81 -0.92 -27.85 -36.33
N LYS A 82 -2.11 -27.33 -36.66
CA LYS A 82 -2.34 -25.90 -36.86
C LYS A 82 -3.17 -25.36 -35.69
N ILE A 83 -2.85 -24.14 -35.26
CA ILE A 83 -3.68 -23.42 -34.28
C ILE A 83 -4.94 -22.97 -35.01
N VAL A 84 -6.10 -23.45 -34.56
CA VAL A 84 -7.40 -23.17 -35.18
C VAL A 84 -8.29 -22.26 -34.33
N GLY A 85 -7.92 -22.03 -33.08
CA GLY A 85 -8.61 -21.10 -32.21
C GLY A 85 -7.96 -21.01 -30.84
N TYR A 86 -8.56 -20.20 -29.98
CA TYR A 86 -8.18 -20.04 -28.58
C TYR A 86 -9.41 -20.29 -27.71
N ARG A 87 -9.27 -21.10 -26.66
CA ARG A 87 -10.35 -21.35 -25.70
C ARG A 87 -10.16 -20.43 -24.49
N LYS A 88 -11.22 -19.73 -24.10
CA LYS A 88 -11.30 -19.00 -22.84
C LYS A 88 -11.96 -19.91 -21.81
N ASP A 89 -11.14 -20.61 -21.05
CA ASP A 89 -11.61 -21.30 -19.84
C ASP A 89 -11.78 -20.28 -18.68
#